data_AF-A0A357KYK3-F1
#
_entry.id   AF-A0A357KYK3-F1
#
_cell.length_a   1.000
_cell.length_b   1.000
_cell.length_c   1.000
_cell.angle_alpha   90.00
_cell.angle_beta   90.00
_cell.angle_gamma   90.00
#
_symmetry.space_group_name_H-M   'P 1'
#
loop_
_entity.id
_entity.type
_entity.pdbx_description
1 polymer ?
#
loop_
_entity_poly.entity_id
_entity_poly.type
_entity_poly.pdbx_seq_one_letter_code
_entity_poly.pdbx_strand_id
1 'polypeptide(L)'
;MREKAVPTPRAESAGFGAITKGEEVMNRAVLRAGFALGAGLIGVFAGAANAGGVTTQVFRLHDHPDGNINPPPYGLRYDDLFKSVGGPGGSTSFSFEENGASMRLIVSTDTMTNAKTIRIVGKVYGGKDNGASVSFGAGLYKLDFTYTQNVAAHGTGWKVTGTDSANNGSLVSLGNADVAAGTTWSFSDKGDGKGNSFYFKQDDHRLAGHPEFGQGYWVGHGWVMSSDGRGLSSTRDFLFLGKPIPLPTAGLMGAIGLLGLAGVRRRG
;
A
#
# COMPACT_ATOMS: atom_id res chain seq x y z
N MET A 1 -39.63 35.07 -41.83
CA MET A 1 -38.63 34.71 -40.80
C MET A 1 -38.88 35.60 -39.59
N ARG A 2 -39.36 35.06 -38.47
CA ARG A 2 -39.65 35.82 -37.24
C ARG A 2 -38.60 35.45 -36.21
N GLU A 3 -37.76 36.42 -35.89
CA GLU A 3 -36.67 36.39 -34.93
C GLU A 3 -37.28 36.40 -33.51
N LYS A 4 -37.09 35.31 -32.74
CA LYS A 4 -37.51 35.23 -31.34
C LYS A 4 -36.35 35.73 -30.46
N ALA A 5 -36.57 36.83 -29.75
CA ALA A 5 -35.66 37.36 -28.76
C ALA A 5 -35.50 36.39 -27.58
N VAL A 6 -34.26 36.08 -27.21
CA VAL A 6 -33.87 35.27 -26.05
C VAL A 6 -33.68 36.20 -24.86
N PRO A 7 -34.32 35.96 -23.70
CA PRO A 7 -34.14 36.80 -22.52
C PRO A 7 -32.84 36.48 -21.77
N THR A 8 -32.11 37.53 -21.42
CA THR A 8 -30.85 37.53 -20.66
C THR A 8 -31.05 37.10 -19.20
N PRO A 9 -30.18 36.26 -18.61
CA PRO A 9 -30.26 35.93 -17.18
C PRO A 9 -29.87 37.13 -16.30
N ARG A 10 -30.66 37.32 -15.24
CA ARG A 10 -30.48 38.35 -14.20
C ARG A 10 -29.42 37.88 -13.21
N ALA A 11 -28.40 38.69 -12.97
CA ALA A 11 -27.40 38.46 -11.94
C ALA A 11 -28.02 38.69 -10.56
N GLU A 12 -28.08 37.65 -9.72
CA GLU A 12 -28.42 37.80 -8.31
C GLU A 12 -27.15 38.13 -7.50
N SER A 13 -27.25 39.24 -6.79
CA SER A 13 -26.21 39.88 -6.00
C SER A 13 -25.98 39.17 -4.66
N ALA A 14 -24.71 39.15 -4.27
CA ALA A 14 -24.16 38.65 -3.02
C ALA A 14 -24.90 39.12 -1.76
N GLY A 15 -25.32 38.17 -0.92
CA GLY A 15 -25.65 38.39 0.48
C GLY A 15 -24.43 38.09 1.36
N PHE A 16 -23.73 39.12 1.81
CA PHE A 16 -22.73 39.03 2.88
C PHE A 16 -23.45 38.90 4.23
N GLY A 17 -23.48 37.69 4.77
CA GLY A 17 -23.90 37.43 6.15
C GLY A 17 -22.78 37.79 7.13
N ALA A 18 -23.07 38.72 8.03
CA ALA A 18 -22.20 39.10 9.14
C ALA A 18 -21.97 37.90 10.09
N ILE A 19 -20.71 37.54 10.32
CA ILE A 19 -20.33 36.60 11.37
C ILE A 19 -20.18 37.39 12.66
N THR A 20 -21.12 37.18 13.56
CA THR A 20 -21.15 37.70 14.93
C THR A 20 -19.96 37.21 15.73
N LYS A 21 -19.23 38.15 16.34
CA LYS A 21 -18.28 37.92 17.43
C LYS A 21 -19.03 37.30 18.61
N GLY A 22 -18.64 36.09 19.00
CA GLY A 22 -19.10 35.45 20.22
C GLY A 22 -18.50 34.07 20.33
N GLU A 23 -17.36 33.99 21.03
CA GLU A 23 -16.90 32.86 21.84
C GLU A 23 -15.43 33.11 22.25
N GLU A 24 -15.27 34.17 23.04
CA GLU A 24 -14.18 34.24 23.99
C GLU A 24 -14.72 33.56 25.26
N VAL A 25 -14.07 32.48 25.70
CA VAL A 25 -14.00 31.92 27.08
C VAL A 25 -13.91 30.39 27.02
N MET A 26 -12.96 29.86 27.79
CA MET A 26 -12.73 28.46 28.15
C MET A 26 -12.04 27.55 27.12
N ASN A 27 -10.69 27.56 27.16
CA ASN A 27 -9.92 26.36 27.55
C ASN A 27 -8.43 26.68 27.68
N ARG A 28 -8.06 27.36 28.77
CA ARG A 28 -6.69 27.29 29.30
C ARG A 28 -6.70 26.28 30.44
N ALA A 29 -6.53 25.01 30.11
CA ALA A 29 -6.21 23.98 31.08
C ALA A 29 -5.33 22.91 30.41
N VAL A 30 -4.24 22.59 31.10
CA VAL A 30 -3.36 21.43 30.90
C VAL A 30 -2.33 21.55 29.77
N LEU A 31 -1.30 22.36 30.02
CA LEU A 31 0.02 22.21 29.38
C LEU A 31 1.09 21.98 30.43
N ARG A 32 1.11 20.78 31.03
CA ARG A 32 2.27 20.22 31.76
C ARG A 32 2.18 18.68 31.73
N ALA A 33 2.71 18.07 30.69
CA ALA A 33 3.13 16.68 30.73
C ALA A 33 4.61 16.64 30.32
N GLY A 34 5.46 16.41 31.31
CA GLY A 34 6.91 16.31 31.11
C GLY A 34 7.25 15.15 30.20
N PHE A 35 8.12 15.41 29.24
CA PHE A 35 8.86 14.38 28.51
C PHE A 35 9.83 13.71 29.49
N ALA A 36 9.41 12.62 30.12
CA ALA A 36 10.31 11.67 30.73
C ALA A 36 10.72 10.65 29.65
N LEU A 37 11.94 10.80 29.15
CA LEU A 37 12.67 9.75 28.45
C LEU A 37 12.93 8.60 29.44
N GLY A 38 11.94 7.73 29.58
CA GLY A 38 12.04 6.48 30.31
C GLY A 38 12.68 5.41 29.45
N ALA A 39 13.94 5.12 29.72
CA ALA A 39 14.69 4.01 29.16
C ALA A 39 14.03 2.65 29.46
N GLY A 40 14.19 1.72 28.51
CA GLY A 40 14.42 0.31 28.84
C GLY A 40 13.18 -0.54 29.11
N LEU A 41 12.66 -1.14 28.04
CA LEU A 41 12.10 -2.49 28.09
C LEU A 41 12.79 -3.32 26.99
N ILE A 42 14.03 -3.71 27.26
CA ILE A 42 14.67 -4.83 26.57
C ILE A 42 14.20 -6.07 27.32
N GLY A 43 13.13 -6.69 26.83
CA GLY A 43 12.75 -8.03 27.25
C GLY A 43 13.83 -9.01 26.80
N VAL A 44 14.63 -9.49 27.74
CA VAL A 44 15.56 -10.60 27.54
C VAL A 44 14.72 -11.86 27.35
N PHE A 45 14.58 -12.34 26.11
CA PHE A 45 14.03 -13.67 25.86
C PHE A 45 15.11 -14.72 26.10
N ALA A 46 15.19 -15.19 27.34
CA ALA A 46 15.90 -16.42 27.68
C ALA A 46 14.86 -17.53 27.88
N GLY A 47 14.95 -18.60 27.08
CA GLY A 47 14.21 -19.84 27.28
C GLY A 47 13.29 -20.21 26.12
N ALA A 48 13.66 -21.30 25.42
CA ALA A 48 12.85 -21.94 24.40
C ALA A 48 11.56 -22.52 25.01
N ALA A 49 10.46 -21.83 24.79
CA ALA A 49 9.13 -22.41 24.81
C ALA A 49 8.61 -22.32 23.37
N ASN A 50 8.28 -23.46 22.75
CA ASN A 50 7.51 -23.49 21.51
C ASN A 50 6.06 -23.07 21.83
N ALA A 51 5.87 -21.81 22.21
CA ALA A 51 4.60 -21.13 22.13
C ALA A 51 4.38 -20.78 20.65
N GLY A 52 3.18 -21.04 20.13
CA GLY A 52 2.86 -20.87 18.71
C GLY A 52 3.50 -19.62 18.10
N GLY A 53 4.45 -19.85 17.21
CA GLY A 53 5.24 -18.79 16.60
C GLY A 53 4.58 -18.29 15.33
N VAL A 54 4.89 -17.06 14.94
CA VAL A 54 4.65 -16.57 13.59
C VAL A 54 6.00 -16.45 12.92
N THR A 55 6.17 -17.14 11.79
CA THR A 55 7.32 -16.92 10.90
C THR A 55 6.95 -15.86 9.89
N THR A 56 7.83 -14.88 9.71
CA THR A 56 7.59 -13.74 8.83
C THR A 56 8.66 -13.65 7.77
N GLN A 57 8.26 -13.47 6.51
CA GLN A 57 9.16 -13.12 5.41
C GLN A 57 8.79 -11.74 4.89
N VAL A 58 9.78 -10.88 4.71
CA VAL A 58 9.56 -9.49 4.27
C VAL A 58 10.31 -9.26 2.97
N PHE A 59 9.62 -8.65 2.01
CA PHE A 59 10.15 -8.33 0.70
C PHE A 59 10.01 -6.82 0.48
N ARG A 60 11.05 -6.18 -0.05
CA ARG A 60 10.96 -4.84 -0.63
C ARG A 60 10.36 -4.97 -2.01
N LEU A 61 9.38 -4.14 -2.34
CA LEU A 61 8.73 -4.19 -3.65
C LEU A 61 9.25 -3.10 -4.57
N HIS A 62 9.25 -3.41 -5.87
CA HIS A 62 9.72 -2.59 -6.98
C HIS A 62 8.71 -2.67 -8.13
N ASP A 63 8.75 -1.72 -9.06
CA ASP A 63 7.88 -1.78 -10.23
C ASP A 63 8.27 -2.97 -11.12
N HIS A 64 7.29 -3.55 -11.81
CA HIS A 64 7.59 -4.61 -12.76
C HIS A 64 8.01 -4.00 -14.10
N PRO A 65 9.03 -4.55 -14.78
CA PRO A 65 9.43 -4.07 -16.09
C PRO A 65 8.33 -4.16 -17.15
N ASP A 66 7.56 -5.25 -17.20
CA ASP A 66 6.37 -5.35 -18.06
C ASP A 66 5.30 -4.27 -17.77
N GLY A 67 5.27 -3.72 -16.56
CA GLY A 67 4.42 -2.57 -16.24
C GLY A 67 4.79 -1.33 -17.05
N ASN A 68 6.02 -1.26 -17.56
CA ASN A 68 6.56 -0.18 -18.37
C ASN A 68 6.38 -0.39 -19.89
N ILE A 69 5.70 -1.45 -20.33
CA ILE A 69 5.34 -1.60 -21.77
C ILE A 69 4.42 -0.44 -22.22
N ASN A 70 3.78 0.27 -21.28
CA ASN A 70 3.30 1.64 -21.44
C ASN A 70 3.75 2.49 -20.23
N PRO A 71 4.73 3.40 -20.39
CA PRO A 71 5.17 4.27 -19.30
C PRO A 71 4.00 5.08 -18.71
N PRO A 72 4.00 5.35 -17.39
CA PRO A 72 5.09 5.08 -16.44
C PRO A 72 5.08 3.65 -15.85
N PRO A 73 6.25 3.13 -15.40
CA PRO A 73 6.32 1.89 -14.63
C PRO A 73 5.37 1.88 -13.44
N TYR A 74 4.86 0.70 -13.09
CA TYR A 74 3.93 0.57 -11.96
C TYR A 74 4.08 -0.75 -11.22
N GLY A 75 3.69 -0.73 -9.95
CA GLY A 75 3.44 -1.89 -9.10
C GLY A 75 1.95 -2.17 -8.89
N LEU A 76 1.13 -1.12 -9.02
CA LEU A 76 -0.33 -1.16 -8.98
C LEU A 76 -0.90 -0.33 -10.13
N ARG A 77 -1.86 -0.88 -10.87
CA ARG A 77 -2.71 -0.16 -11.81
C ARG A 77 -4.16 -0.28 -11.41
N TYR A 78 -4.88 0.84 -11.44
CA TYR A 78 -6.29 0.91 -11.06
C TYR A 78 -7.04 1.90 -11.94
N ASP A 79 -7.45 1.44 -13.12
CA ASP A 79 -8.09 2.33 -14.10
C ASP A 79 -9.40 2.93 -13.55
N ASP A 80 -9.65 4.17 -13.96
CA ASP A 80 -10.79 5.00 -13.59
C ASP A 80 -10.94 5.35 -12.10
N LEU A 81 -9.88 5.16 -11.29
CA LEU A 81 -9.90 5.43 -9.84
C LEU A 81 -10.52 6.78 -9.48
N PHE A 82 -10.16 7.83 -10.21
CA PHE A 82 -10.53 9.20 -9.86
C PHE A 82 -11.95 9.60 -10.26
N LYS A 83 -12.67 8.79 -11.06
CA LYS A 83 -14.08 9.08 -11.37
C LYS A 83 -14.95 9.10 -10.12
N SER A 84 -14.57 8.37 -9.08
CA SER A 84 -15.28 8.31 -7.81
C SER A 84 -15.22 9.61 -7.00
N VAL A 85 -14.30 10.51 -7.35
CA VAL A 85 -14.11 11.84 -6.71
C VAL A 85 -14.35 12.99 -7.69
N GLY A 86 -15.05 12.73 -8.80
CA GLY A 86 -15.33 13.75 -9.83
C GLY A 86 -14.16 14.05 -10.76
N GLY A 87 -13.07 13.28 -10.67
CA GLY A 87 -11.92 13.37 -11.56
C GLY A 87 -12.12 12.67 -12.91
N PRO A 88 -11.14 12.79 -13.81
CA PRO A 88 -11.18 12.15 -15.11
C PRO A 88 -11.06 10.61 -15.01
N GLY A 89 -11.64 9.91 -15.97
CA GLY A 89 -11.39 8.48 -16.20
C GLY A 89 -10.09 8.21 -16.96
N GLY A 90 -9.81 6.92 -17.17
CA GLY A 90 -8.66 6.40 -17.91
C GLY A 90 -7.66 5.65 -17.04
N SER A 91 -6.50 5.36 -17.63
CA SER A 91 -5.42 4.64 -16.96
C SER A 91 -4.92 5.38 -15.74
N THR A 92 -4.73 4.66 -14.63
CA THR A 92 -4.17 5.22 -13.39
C THR A 92 -3.17 4.22 -12.85
N SER A 93 -1.92 4.67 -12.69
CA SER A 93 -0.79 3.84 -12.32
C SER A 93 -0.11 4.39 -11.08
N PHE A 94 0.48 3.48 -10.30
CA PHE A 94 1.16 3.77 -9.05
C PHE A 94 2.48 3.00 -8.99
N SER A 95 3.57 3.77 -8.95
CA SER A 95 4.93 3.29 -8.73
C SER A 95 5.16 2.92 -7.26
N PHE A 96 5.94 1.87 -7.05
CA PHE A 96 6.36 1.34 -5.76
C PHE A 96 7.73 1.87 -5.31
N GLU A 97 8.47 2.54 -6.19
CA GLU A 97 9.85 2.97 -5.91
C GLU A 97 10.19 4.42 -6.31
N GLU A 98 9.34 5.10 -7.07
CA GLU A 98 9.56 6.50 -7.46
C GLU A 98 9.05 7.52 -6.43
N ASN A 99 9.63 8.73 -6.44
CA ASN A 99 9.09 9.93 -5.78
C ASN A 99 8.70 9.75 -4.29
N GLY A 100 9.48 8.97 -3.56
CA GLY A 100 9.24 8.71 -2.13
C GLY A 100 8.25 7.58 -1.82
N ALA A 101 7.86 6.81 -2.84
CA ALA A 101 7.23 5.51 -2.68
C ALA A 101 8.15 4.54 -1.94
N SER A 102 7.53 3.63 -1.20
CA SER A 102 8.22 2.61 -0.41
C SER A 102 7.25 1.50 -0.08
N MET A 103 7.33 0.38 -0.80
CA MET A 103 6.40 -0.73 -0.64
C MET A 103 7.08 -1.98 -0.07
N ARG A 104 6.31 -2.77 0.68
CA ARG A 104 6.72 -4.06 1.24
C ARG A 104 5.63 -5.10 1.07
N LEU A 105 6.03 -6.34 0.87
CA LEU A 105 5.17 -7.51 1.04
C LEU A 105 5.63 -8.29 2.26
N ILE A 106 4.68 -8.65 3.11
CA ILE A 106 4.91 -9.42 4.33
C ILE A 106 4.12 -10.71 4.22
N VAL A 107 4.82 -11.85 4.25
CA VAL A 107 4.18 -13.17 4.39
C VAL A 107 4.33 -13.61 5.82
N SER A 108 3.21 -13.83 6.50
CA SER A 108 3.19 -14.39 7.86
C SER A 108 2.66 -15.82 7.78
N THR A 109 3.33 -16.76 8.45
CA THR A 109 2.85 -18.13 8.64
C THR A 109 2.76 -18.42 10.13
N ASP A 110 1.55 -18.74 10.59
CA ASP A 110 1.32 -19.30 11.91
C ASP A 110 1.88 -20.74 11.94
N THR A 111 2.83 -21.00 12.84
CA THR A 111 3.54 -22.30 12.86
C THR A 111 2.71 -23.44 13.45
N MET A 112 1.62 -23.13 14.15
CA MET A 112 0.75 -24.15 14.76
C MET A 112 -0.30 -24.64 13.77
N THR A 113 -0.89 -23.72 13.02
CA THR A 113 -1.98 -23.99 12.08
C THR A 113 -1.53 -24.08 10.63
N ASN A 114 -0.29 -23.65 10.33
CA ASN A 114 0.22 -23.40 8.98
C ASN A 114 -0.57 -22.35 8.19
N ALA A 115 -1.50 -21.63 8.83
CA ALA A 115 -2.25 -20.56 8.20
C ALA A 115 -1.30 -19.45 7.72
N LYS A 116 -1.57 -18.92 6.52
CA LYS A 116 -0.71 -17.92 5.87
C LYS A 116 -1.50 -16.67 5.59
N THR A 117 -0.84 -15.52 5.73
CA THR A 117 -1.35 -14.23 5.27
C THR A 117 -0.30 -13.55 4.41
N ILE A 118 -0.76 -12.79 3.42
CA ILE A 118 0.10 -11.94 2.59
C ILE A 118 -0.42 -10.52 2.73
N ARG A 119 0.44 -9.59 3.16
CA ARG A 119 0.11 -8.16 3.26
C ARG A 119 1.02 -7.34 2.37
N ILE A 120 0.43 -6.57 1.45
CA ILE A 120 1.09 -5.62 0.55
C ILE A 120 0.83 -4.22 1.12
N VAL A 121 1.87 -3.57 1.63
CA VAL A 121 1.70 -2.35 2.41
C VAL A 121 2.85 -1.36 2.23
N GLY A 122 2.50 -0.07 2.23
CA GLY A 122 3.48 1.01 2.19
C GLY A 122 2.94 2.29 1.58
N LYS A 123 3.84 3.05 0.95
CA LYS A 123 3.51 4.24 0.17
C LYS A 123 3.74 3.96 -1.31
N VAL A 124 2.84 4.43 -2.14
CA VAL A 124 2.98 4.44 -3.59
C VAL A 124 2.91 5.88 -4.09
N TYR A 125 3.53 6.16 -5.24
CA TYR A 125 3.40 7.43 -5.93
C TYR A 125 2.70 7.19 -7.26
N GLY A 126 1.66 7.96 -7.57
CA GLY A 126 0.93 7.73 -8.80
C GLY A 126 -0.15 8.75 -9.06
N GLY A 127 -0.91 8.51 -10.12
CA GLY A 127 -1.95 9.41 -10.61
C GLY A 127 -2.46 8.94 -11.97
N LYS A 128 -3.25 9.78 -12.64
CA LYS A 128 -3.78 9.48 -13.95
C LYS A 128 -2.63 9.44 -14.95
N ASP A 129 -2.47 8.30 -15.57
CA ASP A 129 -1.48 8.03 -16.60
C ASP A 129 -1.88 8.72 -17.92
N ASN A 130 -0.92 9.39 -18.56
CA ASN A 130 -1.06 10.01 -19.87
C ASN A 130 -0.11 9.41 -20.94
N GLY A 131 0.53 8.27 -20.65
CA GLY A 131 1.46 7.55 -21.52
C GLY A 131 2.94 7.94 -21.36
N ALA A 132 3.25 8.93 -20.53
CA ALA A 132 4.62 9.35 -20.25
C ALA A 132 4.83 9.80 -18.80
N SER A 133 3.79 10.29 -18.15
CA SER A 133 3.82 10.76 -16.77
C SER A 133 2.48 10.52 -16.09
N VAL A 134 2.44 10.81 -14.79
CA VAL A 134 1.18 10.96 -14.07
C VAL A 134 0.71 12.42 -14.10
N SER A 135 -0.61 12.63 -14.07
CA SER A 135 -1.26 13.94 -14.20
C SER A 135 -2.26 14.18 -13.06
N PHE A 136 -3.57 14.08 -13.31
CA PHE A 136 -4.59 14.25 -12.28
C PHE A 136 -4.36 13.28 -11.12
N GLY A 137 -4.40 13.78 -9.90
CA GLY A 137 -4.15 13.00 -8.69
C GLY A 137 -2.70 12.57 -8.54
N ALA A 138 -1.74 13.22 -9.22
CA ALA A 138 -0.32 12.95 -9.01
C ALA A 138 0.06 13.23 -7.54
N GLY A 139 0.48 12.18 -6.82
CA GLY A 139 0.87 12.31 -5.42
C GLY A 139 1.18 11.00 -4.73
N LEU A 140 1.44 11.10 -3.42
CA LEU A 140 1.65 9.94 -2.57
C LEU A 140 0.34 9.41 -1.99
N TYR A 141 0.25 8.09 -1.95
CA TYR A 141 -0.86 7.35 -1.40
C TYR A 141 -0.35 6.27 -0.45
N LYS A 142 -1.11 5.95 0.59
CA LYS A 142 -0.87 4.79 1.44
C LYS A 142 -1.67 3.61 0.89
N LEU A 143 -0.98 2.53 0.57
CA LEU A 143 -1.58 1.26 0.16
C LEU A 143 -1.47 0.26 1.32
N ASP A 144 -2.56 -0.45 1.60
CA ASP A 144 -2.60 -1.55 2.57
C ASP A 144 -3.61 -2.59 2.10
N PHE A 145 -3.14 -3.73 1.59
CA PHE A 145 -3.98 -4.83 1.09
C PHE A 145 -3.54 -6.14 1.72
N THR A 146 -4.48 -6.94 2.21
CA THR A 146 -4.18 -8.21 2.88
C THR A 146 -5.00 -9.35 2.28
N TYR A 147 -4.32 -10.42 1.90
CA TYR A 147 -4.90 -11.73 1.67
C TYR A 147 -4.85 -12.52 2.99
N THR A 148 -6.03 -12.79 3.54
CA THR A 148 -6.21 -13.57 4.79
C THR A 148 -6.75 -14.97 4.54
N GLN A 149 -7.43 -15.17 3.40
CA GLN A 149 -8.06 -16.43 3.02
C GLN A 149 -7.39 -17.06 1.83
N ASN A 150 -7.40 -18.40 1.80
CA ASN A 150 -6.98 -19.22 0.67
C ASN A 150 -5.53 -18.99 0.20
N VAL A 151 -4.66 -18.50 1.09
CA VAL A 151 -3.22 -18.38 0.83
C VAL A 151 -2.57 -19.75 0.97
N ALA A 152 -2.01 -20.27 -0.11
CA ALA A 152 -1.36 -21.57 -0.15
C ALA A 152 0.07 -21.46 -0.68
N ALA A 153 0.94 -22.39 -0.25
CA ALA A 153 2.24 -22.57 -0.87
C ALA A 153 2.08 -23.00 -2.34
N HIS A 154 2.97 -22.50 -3.21
CA HIS A 154 2.93 -22.79 -4.64
C HIS A 154 4.30 -22.61 -5.29
N GLY A 155 4.90 -23.72 -5.72
CA GLY A 155 6.26 -23.72 -6.26
C GLY A 155 7.25 -23.14 -5.25
N THR A 156 8.00 -22.13 -5.66
CA THR A 156 8.95 -21.40 -4.81
C THR A 156 8.28 -20.43 -3.84
N GLY A 157 6.99 -20.12 -4.00
CA GLY A 157 6.32 -19.08 -3.23
C GLY A 157 4.90 -19.41 -2.84
N TRP A 158 3.98 -18.49 -3.13
CA TRP A 158 2.60 -18.55 -2.70
C TRP A 158 1.63 -18.17 -3.81
N LYS A 159 0.41 -18.68 -3.68
CA LYS A 159 -0.74 -18.26 -4.47
C LYS A 159 -1.96 -18.05 -3.57
N VAL A 160 -2.92 -17.31 -4.08
CA VAL A 160 -4.25 -17.17 -3.48
C VAL A 160 -5.27 -17.74 -4.45
N THR A 161 -6.07 -18.70 -3.97
CA THR A 161 -7.11 -19.36 -4.78
C THR A 161 -8.50 -18.86 -4.42
N GLY A 162 -9.38 -18.79 -5.41
CA GLY A 162 -10.72 -18.23 -5.26
C GLY A 162 -10.70 -16.70 -5.13
N THR A 163 -11.88 -16.15 -4.85
CA THR A 163 -12.10 -14.74 -4.52
C THR A 163 -12.82 -14.73 -3.18
N ASP A 164 -12.38 -13.88 -2.26
CA ASP A 164 -12.93 -13.81 -0.91
C ASP A 164 -12.97 -12.36 -0.43
N SER A 165 -14.12 -11.89 0.03
CA SER A 165 -14.25 -10.50 0.47
C SER A 165 -13.43 -10.17 1.73
N ALA A 166 -12.95 -11.17 2.46
CA ALA A 166 -11.97 -11.01 3.54
C ALA A 166 -10.55 -10.73 3.02
N ASN A 167 -10.28 -10.97 1.72
CA ASN A 167 -9.09 -10.50 1.04
C ASN A 167 -9.34 -9.08 0.51
N ASN A 168 -8.95 -8.09 1.30
CA ASN A 168 -9.30 -6.70 1.02
C ASN A 168 -8.20 -5.72 1.42
N GLY A 169 -8.38 -4.48 1.01
CA GLY A 169 -7.43 -3.42 1.29
C GLY A 169 -7.97 -2.04 0.99
N SER A 170 -7.08 -1.06 1.09
CA SER A 170 -7.38 0.32 0.76
C SER A 170 -6.20 1.07 0.17
N LEU A 171 -6.51 2.08 -0.62
CA LEU A 171 -5.62 3.17 -1.01
C LEU A 171 -6.13 4.45 -0.38
N VAL A 172 -5.26 5.17 0.32
CA VAL A 172 -5.60 6.41 1.01
C VAL A 172 -4.71 7.52 0.48
N SER A 173 -5.33 8.59 -0.04
CA SER A 173 -4.61 9.80 -0.44
C SER A 173 -3.93 10.45 0.76
N LEU A 174 -2.64 10.77 0.62
CA LEU A 174 -1.93 11.61 1.60
C LEU A 174 -2.16 13.11 1.36
N GLY A 175 -3.00 13.46 0.40
CA GLY A 175 -3.28 14.82 -0.04
C GLY A 175 -2.41 15.25 -1.22
N ASN A 176 -3.05 15.77 -2.26
CA ASN A 176 -2.40 16.42 -3.39
C ASN A 176 -3.30 17.54 -3.94
N ALA A 177 -2.92 18.13 -5.09
CA ALA A 177 -3.64 19.25 -5.68
C ALA A 177 -5.08 18.91 -6.09
N ASP A 178 -5.34 17.66 -6.48
CA ASP A 178 -6.61 17.22 -7.05
C ASP A 178 -7.45 16.38 -6.07
N VAL A 179 -6.79 15.74 -5.10
CA VAL A 179 -7.39 14.78 -4.19
C VAL A 179 -7.08 15.16 -2.75
N ALA A 180 -8.13 15.39 -1.96
CA ALA A 180 -8.01 15.68 -0.54
C ALA A 180 -7.28 14.57 0.23
N ALA A 181 -6.59 14.95 1.31
CA ALA A 181 -5.99 13.98 2.22
C ALA A 181 -7.08 13.16 2.92
N GLY A 182 -6.84 11.86 3.08
CA GLY A 182 -7.79 10.93 3.71
C GLY A 182 -8.87 10.37 2.78
N THR A 183 -8.97 10.85 1.53
CA THR A 183 -9.78 10.18 0.51
C THR A 183 -9.35 8.72 0.39
N THR A 184 -10.30 7.81 0.56
CA THR A 184 -10.05 6.37 0.66
C THR A 184 -10.81 5.63 -0.42
N TRP A 185 -10.11 4.72 -1.09
CA TRP A 185 -10.71 3.72 -1.98
C TRP A 185 -10.49 2.35 -1.38
N SER A 186 -11.55 1.55 -1.34
CA SER A 186 -11.51 0.20 -0.80
C SER A 186 -11.51 -0.83 -1.92
N PHE A 187 -10.73 -1.89 -1.71
CA PHE A 187 -10.50 -2.94 -2.69
C PHE A 187 -10.82 -4.30 -2.10
N SER A 188 -11.26 -5.22 -2.96
CA SER A 188 -11.24 -6.65 -2.68
C SER A 188 -10.43 -7.37 -3.75
N ASP A 189 -10.05 -8.61 -3.47
CA ASP A 189 -9.42 -9.44 -4.49
C ASP A 189 -10.39 -9.75 -5.63
N LYS A 190 -9.83 -10.12 -6.78
CA LYS A 190 -10.57 -10.55 -7.96
C LYS A 190 -9.88 -11.76 -8.56
N GLY A 191 -10.64 -12.80 -8.87
CA GLY A 191 -10.13 -13.99 -9.55
C GLY A 191 -9.85 -13.76 -11.04
N ASP A 192 -8.92 -14.54 -11.57
CA ASP A 192 -8.48 -14.59 -12.97
C ASP A 192 -9.43 -15.38 -13.90
N GLY A 193 -10.59 -15.79 -13.40
CA GLY A 193 -11.53 -16.69 -14.10
C GLY A 193 -11.08 -18.16 -14.13
N LYS A 194 -9.87 -18.48 -13.66
CA LYS A 194 -9.34 -19.85 -13.49
C LYS A 194 -9.23 -20.26 -12.02
N GLY A 195 -9.76 -19.43 -11.11
CA GLY A 195 -9.81 -19.71 -9.68
C GLY A 195 -8.58 -19.26 -8.90
N ASN A 196 -7.77 -18.34 -9.41
CA ASN A 196 -6.66 -17.74 -8.66
C ASN A 196 -6.81 -16.21 -8.65
N SER A 197 -6.51 -15.55 -7.53
CA SER A 197 -6.56 -14.08 -7.44
C SER A 197 -5.19 -13.43 -7.36
N PHE A 198 -4.17 -14.15 -6.89
CA PHE A 198 -2.83 -13.62 -6.70
C PHE A 198 -1.74 -14.70 -6.72
N TYR A 199 -0.55 -14.33 -7.18
CA TYR A 199 0.67 -15.12 -7.13
C TYR A 199 1.82 -14.26 -6.62
N PHE A 200 2.68 -14.85 -5.80
CA PHE A 200 3.98 -14.29 -5.43
C PHE A 200 5.02 -15.39 -5.33
N LYS A 201 5.88 -15.53 -6.34
CA LYS A 201 6.84 -16.63 -6.48
C LYS A 201 8.07 -16.16 -7.27
N GLN A 202 9.14 -16.93 -7.25
CA GLN A 202 10.22 -16.75 -8.23
C GLN A 202 9.68 -17.18 -9.60
N ASP A 203 9.49 -16.23 -10.50
CA ASP A 203 8.98 -16.44 -11.86
C ASP A 203 9.98 -15.93 -12.87
N ASP A 204 10.97 -16.77 -13.16
CA ASP A 204 12.05 -16.47 -14.09
C ASP A 204 11.52 -16.26 -15.52
N HIS A 205 10.38 -16.85 -15.88
CA HIS A 205 9.79 -16.68 -17.22
C HIS A 205 9.32 -15.24 -17.45
N ARG A 206 8.70 -14.60 -16.45
CA ARG A 206 8.27 -13.19 -16.54
C ARG A 206 9.43 -12.19 -16.48
N LEU A 207 10.58 -12.63 -15.99
CA LEU A 207 11.81 -11.86 -15.99
C LEU A 207 12.72 -12.21 -17.16
N ALA A 208 12.32 -13.12 -18.05
CA ALA A 208 13.20 -13.58 -19.12
C ALA A 208 13.60 -12.41 -20.04
N GLY A 209 14.90 -12.13 -20.12
CA GLY A 209 15.42 -11.00 -20.90
C GLY A 209 15.51 -9.68 -20.14
N HIS A 210 15.07 -9.63 -18.87
CA HIS A 210 15.23 -8.46 -18.00
C HIS A 210 16.53 -8.50 -17.18
N PRO A 211 17.16 -7.35 -16.87
CA PRO A 211 18.35 -7.30 -16.02
C PRO A 211 18.15 -7.98 -14.67
N GLU A 212 16.93 -7.99 -14.14
CA GLU A 212 16.55 -8.59 -12.86
C GLU A 212 16.48 -10.13 -12.89
N PHE A 213 16.54 -10.74 -14.09
CA PHE A 213 16.54 -12.19 -14.27
C PHE A 213 17.67 -12.86 -13.47
N GLY A 214 17.34 -13.92 -12.73
CA GLY A 214 18.31 -14.68 -11.93
C GLY A 214 18.90 -13.92 -10.73
N GLN A 215 18.45 -12.69 -10.44
CA GLN A 215 18.97 -11.90 -9.32
C GLN A 215 18.23 -12.13 -7.98
N GLY A 216 17.47 -13.22 -7.89
CA GLY A 216 16.69 -13.57 -6.70
C GLY A 216 15.44 -12.73 -6.48
N TYR A 217 14.93 -12.10 -7.54
CA TYR A 217 13.64 -11.41 -7.51
C TYR A 217 12.48 -12.40 -7.54
N TRP A 218 11.39 -11.96 -6.93
CA TRP A 218 10.10 -12.62 -6.92
C TRP A 218 9.13 -11.76 -7.71
N VAL A 219 8.17 -12.38 -8.39
CA VAL A 219 7.14 -11.67 -9.15
C VAL A 219 5.82 -11.79 -8.42
N GLY A 220 5.24 -10.63 -8.09
CA GLY A 220 3.88 -10.51 -7.60
C GLY A 220 2.95 -10.12 -8.73
N HIS A 221 1.90 -10.90 -8.96
CA HIS A 221 0.84 -10.49 -9.87
C HIS A 221 -0.53 -10.97 -9.41
N GLY A 222 -1.55 -10.14 -9.58
CA GLY A 222 -2.92 -10.48 -9.23
C GLY A 222 -3.89 -9.38 -9.61
N TRP A 223 -5.17 -9.58 -9.32
CA TRP A 223 -6.23 -8.67 -9.70
C TRP A 223 -7.01 -8.17 -8.49
N VAL A 224 -7.45 -6.93 -8.57
CA VAL A 224 -8.29 -6.29 -7.55
C VAL A 224 -9.56 -5.74 -8.18
N MET A 225 -10.58 -5.57 -7.37
CA MET A 225 -11.82 -4.90 -7.77
C MET A 225 -12.24 -3.90 -6.70
N SER A 226 -13.06 -2.92 -7.10
CA SER A 226 -13.65 -1.98 -6.14
C SER A 226 -14.64 -2.72 -5.25
N SER A 227 -14.48 -2.58 -3.94
CA SER A 227 -15.44 -3.15 -2.99
C SER A 227 -16.63 -2.22 -2.74
N ASP A 228 -16.56 -0.97 -3.19
CA ASP A 228 -17.61 0.06 -3.01
C ASP A 228 -18.65 0.08 -4.14
N GLY A 229 -18.62 -0.89 -5.07
CA GLY A 229 -19.54 -0.98 -6.20
C GLY A 229 -19.34 0.10 -7.26
N ARG A 230 -18.34 0.98 -7.14
CA ARG A 230 -17.98 1.97 -8.16
C ARG A 230 -17.15 1.29 -9.25
N GLY A 231 -17.78 0.36 -9.97
CA GLY A 231 -17.15 -0.48 -10.98
C GLY A 231 -17.29 0.10 -12.38
N LEU A 232 -16.17 0.50 -12.99
CA LEU A 232 -16.04 0.61 -14.45
C LEU A 232 -15.23 -0.59 -14.97
N SER A 233 -15.44 -0.99 -16.21
CA SER A 233 -15.01 -2.28 -16.81
C SER A 233 -13.52 -2.38 -17.16
N SER A 234 -12.64 -1.74 -16.40
CA SER A 234 -11.25 -1.46 -16.78
C SER A 234 -10.19 -2.27 -16.01
N THR A 235 -8.92 -2.13 -16.40
CA THR A 235 -7.78 -2.92 -15.89
C THR A 235 -7.44 -2.56 -14.45
N ARG A 236 -7.28 -3.60 -13.61
CA ARG A 236 -7.00 -3.48 -12.18
C ARG A 236 -6.14 -4.64 -11.70
N ASP A 237 -4.87 -4.37 -11.49
CA ASP A 237 -3.89 -5.40 -11.23
C ASP A 237 -2.75 -4.92 -10.35
N PHE A 238 -2.24 -5.86 -9.57
CA PHE A 238 -0.89 -5.81 -9.03
C PHE A 238 0.04 -6.46 -10.04
N LEU A 239 1.17 -5.82 -10.31
CA LEU A 239 2.26 -6.40 -11.09
C LEU A 239 3.56 -5.76 -10.61
N PHE A 240 4.34 -6.48 -9.81
CA PHE A 240 5.53 -5.92 -9.16
C PHE A 240 6.62 -6.97 -8.96
N LEU A 241 7.83 -6.50 -8.66
CA LEU A 241 8.93 -7.34 -8.21
C LEU A 241 9.09 -7.27 -6.70
N GLY A 242 9.59 -8.34 -6.09
CA GLY A 242 9.89 -8.44 -4.67
C GLY A 242 11.32 -8.92 -4.44
N LYS A 243 12.09 -8.19 -3.63
CA LYS A 243 13.42 -8.59 -3.18
C LYS A 243 13.40 -8.93 -1.70
N PRO A 244 13.81 -10.14 -1.27
CA PRO A 244 13.84 -10.50 0.13
C PRO A 244 14.68 -9.50 0.95
N ILE A 245 14.16 -9.08 2.10
CA ILE A 245 14.93 -8.34 3.11
C ILE A 245 15.42 -9.38 4.11
N PRO A 246 16.74 -9.65 4.19
CA PRO A 246 17.27 -10.57 5.18
C PRO A 246 16.85 -10.12 6.58
N LEU A 247 16.21 -11.01 7.33
CA LEU A 247 16.00 -10.77 8.75
C LEU A 247 17.37 -10.67 9.43
N PRO A 248 17.53 -9.79 10.44
CA PRO A 248 18.73 -9.81 11.26
C PRO A 248 18.91 -11.23 11.80
N THR A 249 20.03 -11.87 11.46
CA THR A 249 20.30 -13.21 11.97
C THR A 249 20.39 -13.15 13.49
N ALA A 250 19.86 -14.17 14.17
CA ALA A 250 19.87 -14.24 15.63
C ALA A 250 21.29 -14.07 16.22
N GLY A 251 22.33 -14.44 15.47
CA GLY A 251 23.73 -14.21 15.82
C GLY A 251 24.12 -12.73 15.94
N LEU A 252 23.60 -11.85 15.07
CA LEU A 252 23.87 -10.41 15.16
C LEU A 252 23.22 -9.79 16.40
N MET A 253 21.98 -10.21 16.71
CA MET A 253 21.27 -9.78 17.92
C MET A 253 21.95 -10.31 19.18
N GLY A 254 22.44 -11.57 19.16
CA GLY A 254 23.23 -12.15 20.24
C GLY A 254 24.55 -11.41 20.47
N ALA A 255 25.26 -11.03 19.40
CA ALA A 255 26.51 -10.27 19.50
C ALA A 255 26.32 -8.88 20.12
N ILE A 256 25.26 -8.15 19.73
CA ILE A 256 24.91 -6.86 20.34
C ILE A 256 24.58 -7.03 21.83
N GLY A 257 23.82 -8.08 22.18
CA GLY A 257 23.51 -8.40 23.58
C GLY A 257 24.75 -8.65 24.42
N LEU A 258 25.71 -9.43 23.90
CA LEU A 258 26.97 -9.72 24.58
C LEU A 258 27.87 -8.49 24.74
N LEU A 259 27.95 -7.62 23.72
CA LEU A 259 28.69 -6.35 23.81
C LEU A 259 28.07 -5.39 24.83
N GLY A 260 26.74 -5.35 24.93
CA GLY A 260 26.04 -4.59 25.97
C GLY A 260 26.37 -5.07 27.38
N LEU A 261 26.38 -6.39 27.61
CA LEU A 261 26.72 -6.98 28.91
C LEU A 261 28.20 -6.75 29.29
N ALA A 262 29.12 -6.80 28.32
CA ALA A 262 30.53 -6.50 28.56
C ALA A 262 30.78 -5.03 28.94
N GLY A 263 29.98 -4.09 28.39
CA GLY A 263 30.06 -2.67 28.72
C GLY A 263 29.55 -2.32 30.12
N VAL A 264 28.51 -3.00 30.60
CA VAL A 264 27.94 -2.76 31.95
C VAL A 264 28.86 -3.26 33.06
N ARG A 265 29.58 -4.37 32.85
CA ARG A 265 30.47 -4.97 33.86
C ARG A 265 31.72 -4.14 34.17
N ARG A 266 32.07 -3.16 33.33
CA ARG A 266 33.29 -2.35 33.48
C ARG A 266 33.10 -1.05 34.27
N ARG A 267 31.89 -0.82 34.84
CA ARG A 267 31.56 0.36 35.65
C ARG A 267 31.19 0.03 37.11
N GLY A 268 31.50 -1.18 37.58
CA GLY A 268 31.39 -1.58 38.99
C GLY A 268 32.75 -1.64 39.66
#